data_AF-F0GAX4-F1
#
_entry.id   AF-F0GAX4-F1
#
_cell.length_a   1.000
_cell.length_b   1.000
_cell.length_c   1.000
_cell.angle_alpha   90.00
_cell.angle_beta   90.00
_cell.angle_gamma   90.00
#
_symmetry.space_group_name_H-M   'P 1'
#
loop_
_entity.id
_entity.type
_entity.pdbx_description
1 polymer ?
#
loop_
_entity_poly.entity_id
_entity_poly.type
_entity_poly.pdbx_seq_one_letter_code
_entity_poly.pdbx_strand_id
1 'polypeptide(L)' 'MGAYHGYDGFVTFSKMKPVLTQARMNLRGLIAPPYGKRFAAVIKMMLKF' A
#
# COMPACT_ATOMS: atom_id res chain seq x y z
N MET A 1 0.19 -28.38 -10.04
CA MET A 1 -0.49 -28.70 -8.77
C MET A 1 0.52 -28.48 -7.65
N GLY A 2 0.16 -27.68 -6.64
CA GLY A 2 1.11 -27.12 -5.67
C GLY A 2 1.61 -28.10 -4.61
N ALA A 3 2.74 -27.76 -4.01
CA ALA A 3 3.26 -28.46 -2.83
C ALA A 3 2.37 -28.12 -1.62
N TYR A 4 1.91 -29.15 -0.90
CA TYR A 4 0.96 -29.01 0.20
C TYR A 4 1.59 -29.32 1.57
N HIS A 5 2.90 -29.56 1.61
CA HIS A 5 3.62 -29.88 2.84
C HIS A 5 4.16 -28.62 3.51
N GLY A 6 3.94 -28.50 4.81
CA GLY A 6 4.46 -27.39 5.62
C GLY A 6 3.84 -26.04 5.25
N TYR A 7 4.69 -25.02 5.12
CA TYR A 7 4.29 -23.63 4.90
C TYR A 7 3.50 -23.43 3.59
N ASP A 8 3.87 -24.14 2.53
CA ASP A 8 3.21 -24.01 1.22
C ASP A 8 1.77 -24.54 1.25
N GLY A 9 1.52 -25.59 2.03
CA GLY A 9 0.16 -26.05 2.32
C GLY A 9 -0.65 -25.01 3.08
N PHE A 10 -0.06 -24.40 4.12
CA PHE A 10 -0.71 -23.34 4.88
C PHE A 10 -1.08 -22.13 4.00
N VAL A 11 -0.18 -21.66 3.14
CA VAL A 11 -0.45 -20.55 2.20
C VAL A 11 -1.50 -20.96 1.16
N THR A 12 -1.48 -22.20 0.68
CA THR A 12 -2.46 -22.70 -0.30
C THR A 12 -3.88 -22.74 0.27
N PHE A 13 -4.03 -23.11 1.54
CA PHE A 13 -5.33 -23.25 2.19
C PHE A 13 -5.75 -22.05 3.06
N SER A 14 -4.92 -21.01 3.14
CA SER A 14 -5.20 -19.77 3.87
C SER A 14 -5.31 -18.58 2.92
N LYS A 15 -6.11 -17.57 3.30
CA LYS A 15 -6.18 -16.30 2.56
C LYS A 15 -5.33 -15.25 3.25
N MET A 16 -4.29 -14.77 2.57
CA MET A 16 -3.54 -13.61 3.05
C MET A 16 -4.47 -12.38 3.07
N LYS A 17 -4.70 -11.82 4.26
CA LYS A 17 -5.53 -10.63 4.46
C LYS A 17 -4.63 -9.40 4.57
N PRO A 18 -4.55 -8.54 3.54
CA PRO A 18 -3.83 -7.28 3.68
C PRO A 18 -4.58 -6.35 4.63
N VAL A 19 -3.88 -5.79 5.61
CA VAL A 19 -4.40 -4.79 6.55
C VAL A 19 -3.48 -3.58 6.53
N LEU A 20 -4.00 -2.42 6.16
CA LEU A 20 -3.29 -1.14 6.22
C LEU A 20 -3.86 -0.30 7.37
N THR A 21 -3.06 -0.06 8.40
CA THR A 21 -3.43 0.82 9.52
C THR A 21 -2.85 2.21 9.31
N GLN A 22 -3.70 3.24 9.24
CA GLN A 22 -3.26 4.62 9.10
C GLN A 22 -3.13 5.30 10.46
N ALA A 23 -2.01 5.96 10.71
CA ALA A 23 -1.81 6.76 11.92
C ALA A 23 -2.75 7.98 11.92
N ARG A 24 -3.12 8.46 13.12
CA ARG A 24 -3.96 9.67 13.29
C ARG A 24 -3.33 10.90 12.64
N MET A 25 -2.01 11.05 12.80
CA MET A 25 -1.22 12.04 12.09
C MET A 25 -0.60 11.36 10.88
N ASN A 26 -1.07 11.67 9.68
CA ASN A 26 -0.57 11.11 8.43
C ASN A 26 -0.55 12.16 7.32
N LEU A 27 0.19 11.86 6.25
CA LEU A 27 0.35 12.75 5.11
C LEU A 27 -0.66 12.49 3.98
N ARG A 28 -1.71 11.69 4.22
CA ARG A 28 -2.73 11.35 3.21
C ARG A 28 -3.40 12.59 2.62
N GLY A 29 -3.54 13.65 3.41
CA GLY A 29 -4.13 14.91 2.96
C GLY A 29 -3.33 15.60 1.84
N LEU A 30 -2.02 15.34 1.71
CA LEU A 30 -1.19 15.96 0.66
C LEU A 30 -1.47 15.41 -0.74
N ILE A 31 -2.02 14.19 -0.81
CA ILE A 31 -2.41 13.52 -2.05
C ILE A 31 -3.93 13.53 -2.26
N ALA A 32 -4.69 14.16 -1.37
CA ALA A 32 -6.14 14.31 -1.48
C ALA A 32 -6.50 15.50 -2.38
N PRO A 33 -7.68 15.48 -3.04
CA PRO A 33 -8.16 16.61 -3.83
C PRO A 33 -8.40 17.86 -2.95
N PRO A 34 -8.37 19.08 -3.54
CA PRO A 34 -8.20 19.39 -4.96
C PRO A 34 -6.73 19.38 -5.44
N TYR A 35 -6.50 18.88 -6.65
CA TYR A 35 -5.17 18.70 -7.23
C TYR A 35 -4.56 20.02 -7.72
N GLY A 36 -3.86 20.72 -6.83
CA GLY A 36 -3.19 21.99 -7.13
C GLY A 36 -1.66 21.91 -7.13
N LYS A 37 -1.01 23.07 -7.02
CA LYS A 37 0.46 23.22 -7.00
C LYS A 37 1.14 22.34 -5.94
N ARG A 38 0.51 22.15 -4.78
CA ARG A 38 1.01 21.29 -3.69
C ARG A 38 1.03 19.81 -4.09
N PHE A 39 -0.05 19.31 -4.66
CA PHE A 39 -0.13 17.94 -5.18
C PHE A 39 0.93 17.71 -6.26
N ALA A 40 1.04 18.62 -7.23
CA ALA A 40 2.03 18.53 -8.29
C ALA A 40 3.47 18.52 -7.77
N ALA A 41 3.77 19.30 -6.73
CA ALA A 41 5.08 19.29 -6.08
C ALA A 41 5.38 17.94 -5.40
N VAL A 42 4.40 17.37 -4.69
CA VAL A 42 4.53 16.05 -4.03
C VAL A 42 4.75 14.95 -5.07
N ILE A 43 3.93 14.89 -6.13
CA ILE A 43 4.07 13.91 -7.20
C ILE A 43 5.41 14.07 -7.93
N LYS A 44 5.81 15.31 -8.23
CA LYS A 44 7.11 15.58 -8.87
C LYS A 44 8.28 15.13 -7.99
N MET A 45 8.18 15.27 -6.66
CA MET A 45 9.19 14.74 -5.74
C MET A 45 9.20 13.21 -5.77
N MET A 46 8.03 12.56 -5.71
CA MET A 46 7.91 11.10 -5.68
C MET A 46 8.42 10.41 -6.96
N LEU A 47 8.21 11.04 -8.13
CA LEU A 47 8.61 10.50 -9.44
C LEU A 47 10.02 10.90 -9.88
N LYS A 48 10.74 11.69 -9.08
CA LYS A 48 12.09 12.15 -9.41
C LYS A 48 13.16 11.08 -9.13
N PHE A 49 12.79 9.99 -8.45
CA PHE A 49 13.60 8.82 -8.19
C PHE A 49 12.89 7.58 -8.74
#